data_AF-A0A6J3RY92-F1
#
_entry.id   AF-A0A6J3RY92-F1
#
_cell.length_a   1.000
_cell.length_b   1.000
_cell.length_c   1.000
_cell.angle_alpha   90.00
_cell.angle_beta   90.00
_cell.angle_gamma   90.00
#
_symmetry.space_group_name_H-M   'P 1'
#
loop_
_entity.id
_entity.type
_entity.pdbx_description
1 polymer ?
#
loop_
_entity_poly.entity_id
_entity_poly.type
_entity_poly.pdbx_seq_one_letter_code
_entity_poly.pdbx_strand_id
1 'polypeptide(L)'
;MGDLSSCCALCPLTSLLLLIQLPTGGSAAGLCCRRVMSWVSTVGFFVTGPLDPIVAVLGGDTELPCHLFPPISAEDMELRWFRSKSSEAVFIYQNRVEQNEGQMARYAGRTSLVSDFLAQGQAAVRIQRVQVSDNGLYTCFFRKGGFYEEASLELKVAGVGSAPQVRITGPEEDGVRVVCTASGWFPKPQVQWRDLSGEKFPAFSEAHSQDAEGLFSVEVALVVRDSSAGNVTCSVLNTVLDQEKAMAIFIPEPFFPQASPWKLAFLVSLTVLMALLLGAGYYTWREHFGKLLVMQGKENLRLVKEQDWRTKEEVLKDTDELRTELGWRKSAYLAAWRKAQLYADWRKEKFQACE
;
A
#
# COMPACT_ATOMS: atom_id res chain seq x y z
N MET A 1 -6.28 6.52 44.35
CA MET A 1 -6.59 7.69 43.50
C MET A 1 -7.91 7.35 42.82
N GLY A 2 -9.08 7.59 43.41
CA GLY A 2 -9.68 8.88 43.80
C GLY A 2 -10.17 9.58 42.53
N ASP A 3 -11.45 9.85 42.25
CA ASP A 3 -12.64 10.02 43.11
C ASP A 3 -13.98 9.69 42.41
N LEU A 4 -14.97 9.31 43.25
CA LEU A 4 -16.44 9.26 43.04
C LEU A 4 -17.01 10.69 43.16
N SER A 5 -17.94 11.18 42.33
CA SER A 5 -19.39 10.88 42.21
C SER A 5 -20.26 11.11 43.46
N SER A 6 -21.18 12.08 43.29
CA SER A 6 -22.55 12.18 43.83
C SER A 6 -22.80 12.40 45.34
N CYS A 7 -23.46 13.51 45.67
CA CYS A 7 -24.73 13.58 46.43
C CYS A 7 -25.09 15.03 46.78
N CYS A 8 -26.37 15.43 46.62
CA CYS A 8 -27.24 15.93 47.69
C CYS A 8 -28.50 16.60 47.15
N ALA A 9 -29.64 15.95 47.40
CA ALA A 9 -30.97 16.53 47.44
C ALA A 9 -31.52 16.37 48.87
N LEU A 10 -32.34 17.35 49.29
CA LEU A 10 -33.33 17.39 50.39
C LEU A 10 -33.03 18.24 51.66
N CYS A 11 -33.93 19.24 51.83
CA CYS A 11 -34.62 19.75 53.06
C CYS A 11 -33.86 20.59 54.12
N PRO A 12 -34.55 21.38 54.99
CA PRO A 12 -35.95 21.88 54.98
C PRO A 12 -36.14 23.38 55.37
N LEU A 13 -37.42 23.80 55.37
CA LEU A 13 -38.00 25.05 55.88
C LEU A 13 -37.76 25.31 57.37
N THR A 14 -37.56 26.59 57.75
CA THR A 14 -37.84 27.11 59.09
C THR A 14 -38.53 28.48 59.03
N SER A 15 -39.69 28.56 59.69
CA SER A 15 -40.40 29.79 60.04
C SER A 15 -39.58 30.68 60.96
N LEU A 16 -39.65 32.00 60.77
CA LEU A 16 -39.49 32.95 61.86
C LEU A 16 -40.49 34.11 61.69
N LEU A 17 -41.46 34.16 62.61
CA LEU A 17 -42.31 35.30 62.88
C LEU A 17 -41.47 36.44 63.43
N LEU A 18 -41.60 37.66 62.87
CA LEU A 18 -41.32 38.88 63.61
C LEU A 18 -42.45 39.90 63.35
N LEU A 19 -43.22 40.14 64.41
CA LEU A 19 -44.17 41.24 64.54
C LEU A 19 -43.40 42.52 64.84
N ILE A 20 -43.46 43.54 63.98
CA ILE A 20 -43.22 44.94 64.38
C ILE A 20 -44.28 45.83 63.71
N GLN A 21 -44.71 46.81 64.51
CA GLN A 21 -45.98 47.53 64.52
C GLN A 21 -46.18 48.55 63.38
N LEU A 22 -47.45 48.73 63.00
CA LEU A 22 -47.96 49.91 62.28
C LEU A 22 -48.09 51.12 63.23
N PRO A 23 -47.80 52.34 62.78
CA PRO A 23 -48.49 53.52 63.27
C PRO A 23 -49.52 53.99 62.25
N THR A 24 -50.73 54.19 62.76
CA THR A 24 -51.88 54.80 62.11
C THR A 24 -51.75 56.32 62.03
N GLY A 25 -52.09 56.90 60.88
CA GLY A 25 -52.88 58.14 60.82
C GLY A 25 -52.21 59.39 60.24
N GLY A 26 -52.84 59.94 59.18
CA GLY A 26 -53.11 61.38 59.13
C GLY A 26 -52.50 62.22 58.00
N SER A 27 -53.24 62.34 56.89
CA SER A 27 -53.50 63.55 56.08
C SER A 27 -52.35 64.37 55.46
N ALA A 28 -52.32 64.49 54.13
CA ALA A 28 -52.57 65.76 53.41
C ALA A 28 -52.31 65.59 51.90
N ALA A 29 -52.96 66.45 51.12
CA ALA A 29 -53.10 66.44 49.68
C ALA A 29 -51.82 66.69 48.88
N GLY A 30 -51.86 66.29 47.60
CA GLY A 30 -51.37 67.15 46.52
C GLY A 30 -50.19 66.64 45.71
N LEU A 31 -50.52 66.05 44.55
CA LEU A 31 -49.81 66.17 43.27
C LEU A 31 -48.28 66.32 43.31
N CYS A 32 -47.54 65.24 43.04
CA CYS A 32 -46.57 65.22 41.95
C CYS A 32 -46.03 63.79 41.73
N CYS A 33 -46.71 63.00 40.89
CA CYS A 33 -46.08 61.90 40.17
C CYS A 33 -47.02 61.46 39.04
N ARG A 34 -47.24 62.36 38.08
CA ARG A 34 -47.77 61.98 36.76
C ARG A 34 -46.60 62.03 35.77
N ARG A 35 -46.46 60.94 35.02
CA ARG A 35 -45.59 60.69 33.85
C ARG A 35 -44.11 60.49 34.18
N VAL A 36 -43.42 59.44 33.73
CA VAL A 36 -43.62 58.56 32.56
C VAL A 36 -43.15 57.15 32.94
N MET A 37 -44.04 56.16 33.07
CA MET A 37 -43.61 54.78 32.79
C MET A 37 -43.44 54.73 31.27
N SER A 38 -42.20 54.95 30.84
CA SER A 38 -41.81 54.68 29.46
C SER A 38 -41.82 53.16 29.36
N TRP A 39 -42.92 52.60 28.88
CA TRP A 39 -42.94 51.24 28.37
C TRP A 39 -42.03 51.22 27.14
N VAL A 40 -40.72 51.11 27.34
CA VAL A 40 -39.86 50.55 26.31
C VAL A 40 -40.22 49.08 26.31
N SER A 41 -41.16 48.69 25.46
CA SER A 41 -41.31 47.29 25.10
C SER A 41 -40.03 46.88 24.37
N THR A 42 -39.02 46.42 25.11
CA THR A 42 -37.90 45.70 24.52
C THR A 42 -38.47 44.37 24.03
N VAL A 43 -38.94 44.36 22.78
CA VAL A 43 -39.29 43.14 22.07
C VAL A 43 -37.99 42.40 21.83
N GLY A 44 -37.58 41.57 22.79
CA GLY A 44 -36.47 40.65 22.65
C GLY A 44 -36.92 39.43 21.84
N PHE A 45 -36.12 39.05 20.85
CA PHE A 45 -36.26 37.81 20.09
C PHE A 45 -34.87 37.20 19.90
N PHE A 46 -34.82 35.94 19.53
CA PHE A 46 -33.63 35.22 19.11
C PHE A 46 -33.82 34.72 17.68
N VAL A 47 -32.72 34.57 16.94
CA VAL A 47 -32.73 33.92 15.63
C VAL A 47 -32.12 32.54 15.79
N THR A 48 -32.74 31.53 15.21
CA THR A 48 -32.23 30.16 15.16
C THR A 48 -32.09 29.71 13.71
N GLY A 49 -30.94 29.12 13.40
CA GLY A 49 -30.69 28.43 12.14
C GLY A 49 -30.74 26.90 12.34
N PRO A 50 -30.74 26.13 11.24
CA PRO A 50 -30.61 24.69 11.32
C PRO A 50 -29.27 24.28 11.97
N LEU A 51 -29.32 23.24 12.81
CA LEU A 51 -28.13 22.67 13.45
C LEU A 51 -27.33 21.81 12.46
N ASP A 52 -28.03 21.05 11.62
CA ASP A 52 -27.42 20.19 10.61
C ASP A 52 -27.15 20.99 9.33
N PRO A 53 -26.06 20.70 8.61
CA PRO A 53 -25.76 21.35 7.35
C PRO A 53 -26.84 21.07 6.30
N ILE A 54 -27.18 22.09 5.53
CA ILE A 54 -28.10 21.98 4.40
C ILE A 54 -27.31 21.42 3.22
N VAL A 55 -27.78 20.31 2.65
CA VAL A 55 -27.15 19.71 1.46
C VAL A 55 -27.87 20.20 0.21
N ALA A 56 -27.09 20.73 -0.75
CA ALA A 56 -27.60 21.20 -2.03
C ALA A 56 -26.89 20.53 -3.20
N VAL A 57 -27.68 20.12 -4.20
CA VAL A 57 -27.15 19.55 -5.44
C VAL A 57 -26.75 20.66 -6.40
N LEU A 58 -25.57 20.56 -7.00
CA LEU A 58 -25.09 21.51 -8.02
C LEU A 58 -26.11 21.70 -9.15
N GLY A 59 -26.32 22.95 -9.55
CA GLY A 59 -27.27 23.36 -10.59
C GLY A 59 -28.74 23.34 -10.15
N GLY A 60 -29.07 22.74 -9.01
CA GLY A 60 -30.41 22.78 -8.41
C GLY A 60 -30.68 24.05 -7.62
N ASP A 61 -31.79 24.05 -6.88
CA ASP A 61 -32.17 25.12 -5.98
C ASP A 61 -32.08 24.67 -4.52
N THR A 62 -31.85 25.58 -3.59
CA THR A 62 -31.79 25.29 -2.14
C THR A 62 -32.34 26.46 -1.34
N GLU A 63 -32.76 26.19 -0.11
CA GLU A 63 -33.30 27.19 0.81
C GLU A 63 -32.47 27.27 2.08
N LEU A 64 -32.21 28.48 2.55
CA LEU A 64 -31.46 28.76 3.78
C LEU A 64 -32.41 29.30 4.85
N PRO A 65 -33.07 28.43 5.64
CA PRO A 65 -34.08 28.83 6.62
C PRO A 65 -33.47 29.39 7.90
N CYS A 66 -34.16 30.36 8.49
CA CYS A 66 -33.99 30.81 9.86
C CYS A 66 -35.34 31.15 10.50
N HIS A 67 -35.41 31.03 11.81
CA HIS A 67 -36.64 31.17 12.58
C HIS A 67 -36.44 32.10 13.77
N LEU A 68 -37.50 32.82 14.13
CA LEU A 68 -37.55 33.66 15.31
C LEU A 68 -38.09 32.89 16.52
N PHE A 69 -37.46 33.11 17.67
CA PHE A 69 -37.96 32.64 18.95
C PHE A 69 -38.08 33.82 19.93
N PRO A 70 -39.28 34.10 20.50
CA PRO A 70 -40.56 33.45 20.22
C PRO A 70 -41.06 33.73 18.79
N PRO A 71 -42.03 32.94 18.26
CA PRO A 71 -42.60 33.16 16.94
C PRO A 71 -43.32 34.52 16.88
N ILE A 72 -42.74 35.47 16.16
CA ILE A 72 -43.27 36.82 15.95
C ILE A 72 -43.16 37.19 14.48
N SER A 73 -44.05 38.03 13.97
CA SER A 73 -44.02 38.43 12.55
C SER A 73 -42.71 39.12 12.16
N ALA A 74 -42.11 38.62 11.08
CA ALA A 74 -40.90 39.14 10.44
C ALA A 74 -41.20 40.05 9.23
N GLU A 75 -42.46 40.27 8.87
CA GLU A 75 -42.82 41.04 7.66
C GLU A 75 -42.31 42.48 7.67
N ASP A 76 -42.35 43.13 8.85
CA ASP A 76 -41.87 44.51 9.08
C ASP A 76 -40.42 44.57 9.55
N MET A 77 -39.71 43.43 9.56
CA MET A 77 -38.31 43.39 9.94
C MET A 77 -37.41 43.60 8.73
N GLU A 78 -36.18 44.01 9.01
CA GLU A 78 -35.11 43.93 8.04
C GLU A 78 -34.43 42.57 8.17
N LEU A 79 -34.36 41.86 7.04
CA LEU A 79 -33.78 40.53 6.95
C LEU A 79 -32.57 40.58 6.04
N ARG A 80 -31.46 39.98 6.46
CA ARG A 80 -30.26 39.84 5.63
C ARG A 80 -29.70 38.44 5.73
N TRP A 81 -29.25 37.92 4.61
CA TRP A 81 -28.35 36.77 4.58
C TRP A 81 -27.03 37.27 4.04
N PHE A 82 -25.94 36.89 4.68
CA PHE A 82 -24.60 37.20 4.22
C PHE A 82 -23.65 36.02 4.45
N ARG A 83 -22.48 36.10 3.82
CA ARG A 83 -21.42 35.09 3.95
C ARG A 83 -20.64 35.29 5.25
N SER A 84 -19.33 35.55 5.17
CA SER A 84 -18.51 35.70 6.37
C SER A 84 -18.59 37.10 6.97
N LYS A 85 -18.96 38.10 6.18
CA LYS A 85 -19.07 39.51 6.61
C LYS A 85 -20.41 40.09 6.18
N SER A 86 -20.95 41.02 6.96
CA SER A 86 -22.22 41.70 6.65
C SER A 86 -22.19 42.49 5.33
N SER A 87 -21.00 42.85 4.83
CA SER A 87 -20.79 43.46 3.51
C SER A 87 -20.95 42.47 2.35
N GLU A 88 -20.85 41.17 2.61
CA GLU A 88 -20.99 40.10 1.62
C GLU A 88 -22.45 39.62 1.57
N ALA A 89 -23.35 40.55 1.29
CA ALA A 89 -24.78 40.30 1.32
C ALA A 89 -25.21 39.37 0.17
N VAL A 90 -25.82 38.25 0.54
CA VAL A 90 -26.41 37.24 -0.33
C VAL A 90 -27.84 37.63 -0.69
N PHE A 91 -28.57 38.19 0.27
CA PHE A 91 -29.95 38.62 0.12
C PHE A 91 -30.29 39.70 1.15
N ILE A 92 -31.12 40.66 0.76
CA ILE A 92 -31.57 41.77 1.61
C ILE A 92 -33.06 41.98 1.41
N TYR A 93 -33.83 42.02 2.49
CA TYR A 93 -35.23 42.41 2.52
C TYR A 93 -35.42 43.53 3.55
N GLN A 94 -35.97 44.65 3.10
CA GLN A 94 -36.18 45.83 3.93
C GLN A 94 -37.36 46.64 3.40
N ASN A 95 -38.13 47.27 4.29
CA ASN A 95 -39.30 48.07 3.93
C ASN A 95 -40.34 47.27 3.11
N ARG A 96 -40.51 45.99 3.45
CA ARG A 96 -41.41 45.05 2.78
C ARG A 96 -41.08 44.74 1.32
N VAL A 97 -39.84 44.99 0.88
CA VAL A 97 -39.39 44.76 -0.49
C VAL A 97 -37.98 44.16 -0.50
N GLU A 98 -37.71 43.28 -1.46
CA GLU A 98 -36.37 42.76 -1.74
C GLU A 98 -35.47 43.85 -2.31
N GLN A 99 -34.25 43.98 -1.79
CA GLN A 99 -33.30 45.01 -2.18
C GLN A 99 -32.18 44.39 -3.01
N ASN A 100 -31.97 44.94 -4.21
CA ASN A 100 -30.85 44.55 -5.07
C ASN A 100 -29.58 45.36 -4.77
N GLU A 101 -29.73 46.58 -4.25
CA GLU A 101 -28.59 47.45 -3.94
C GLU A 101 -27.82 46.91 -2.72
N GLY A 102 -26.51 46.76 -2.86
CA GLY A 102 -25.64 46.18 -1.83
C GLY A 102 -25.58 44.64 -1.83
N GLN A 103 -26.37 43.97 -2.66
CA GLN A 103 -26.25 42.53 -2.89
C GLN A 103 -24.97 42.21 -3.69
N MET A 104 -24.29 41.12 -3.35
CA MET A 104 -23.15 40.65 -4.14
C MET A 104 -23.60 40.22 -5.54
N ALA A 105 -22.86 40.67 -6.56
CA ALA A 105 -23.19 40.42 -7.97
C ALA A 105 -23.41 38.93 -8.32
N ARG A 106 -22.67 38.01 -7.67
CA ARG A 106 -22.80 36.54 -7.89
C ARG A 106 -24.12 35.92 -7.41
N TYR A 107 -24.89 36.63 -6.58
CA TYR A 107 -26.22 36.21 -6.09
C TYR A 107 -27.36 36.99 -6.75
N ALA A 108 -27.06 38.08 -7.46
CA ALA A 108 -28.05 38.90 -8.13
C ALA A 108 -28.89 38.06 -9.12
N GLY A 109 -30.22 38.16 -9.00
CA GLY A 109 -31.16 37.40 -9.83
C GLY A 109 -31.13 35.88 -9.61
N ARG A 110 -30.46 35.40 -8.55
CA ARG A 110 -30.44 33.99 -8.14
C ARG A 110 -31.07 33.77 -6.77
N THR A 111 -31.39 34.84 -6.03
CA THR A 111 -31.97 34.71 -4.70
C THR A 111 -33.35 35.33 -4.61
N SER A 112 -34.19 34.77 -3.75
CA SER A 112 -35.57 35.25 -3.50
C SER A 112 -36.00 34.85 -2.10
N LEU A 113 -36.92 35.62 -1.52
CA LEU A 113 -37.51 35.34 -0.22
C LEU A 113 -38.60 34.27 -0.33
N VAL A 114 -38.54 33.28 0.56
CA VAL A 114 -39.65 32.35 0.80
C VAL A 114 -40.56 32.98 1.85
N SER A 115 -41.69 33.53 1.41
CA SER A 115 -42.54 34.40 2.23
C SER A 115 -43.67 33.70 2.98
N ASP A 116 -43.93 32.42 2.72
CA ASP A 116 -45.14 31.70 3.14
C ASP A 116 -45.41 31.76 4.65
N PHE A 117 -44.35 31.83 5.47
CA PHE A 117 -44.42 31.77 6.92
C PHE A 117 -43.78 32.98 7.63
N LEU A 118 -43.59 34.11 6.92
CA LEU A 118 -42.99 35.32 7.50
C LEU A 118 -43.78 35.88 8.68
N ALA A 119 -45.11 35.86 8.59
CA ALA A 119 -46.00 36.30 9.67
C ALA A 119 -45.83 35.47 10.96
N GLN A 120 -45.28 34.26 10.86
CA GLN A 120 -45.01 33.34 11.96
C GLN A 120 -43.54 33.38 12.41
N GLY A 121 -42.74 34.30 11.85
CA GLY A 121 -41.33 34.46 12.18
C GLY A 121 -40.42 33.42 11.53
N GLN A 122 -40.86 32.78 10.44
CA GLN A 122 -40.04 31.87 9.66
C GLN A 122 -39.70 32.52 8.33
N ALA A 123 -38.42 32.57 7.99
CA ALA A 123 -37.96 33.12 6.73
C ALA A 123 -36.87 32.22 6.15
N ALA A 124 -36.88 32.05 4.83
CA ALA A 124 -35.79 31.38 4.14
C ALA A 124 -35.42 32.15 2.88
N VAL A 125 -34.14 32.11 2.52
CA VAL A 125 -33.68 32.59 1.23
C VAL A 125 -33.48 31.41 0.31
N ARG A 126 -34.20 31.41 -0.81
CA ARG A 126 -33.99 30.43 -1.88
C ARG A 126 -32.85 30.90 -2.76
N ILE A 127 -31.82 30.07 -2.94
CA ILE A 127 -30.74 30.26 -3.91
C ILE A 127 -31.00 29.32 -5.10
N GLN A 128 -31.10 29.88 -6.29
CA GLN A 128 -31.32 29.17 -7.54
C GLN A 128 -30.00 28.87 -8.26
N ARG A 129 -29.98 27.76 -9.00
CA ARG A 129 -28.82 27.31 -9.79
C ARG A 129 -27.55 27.29 -8.95
N VAL A 130 -27.55 26.52 -7.86
CA VAL A 130 -26.46 26.42 -6.88
C VAL A 130 -25.12 26.12 -7.56
N GLN A 131 -24.08 26.87 -7.18
CA GLN A 131 -22.72 26.76 -7.71
C GLN A 131 -21.75 26.27 -6.63
N VAL A 132 -20.59 25.76 -7.06
CA VAL A 132 -19.51 25.31 -6.15
C VAL A 132 -19.13 26.41 -5.15
N SER A 133 -19.05 27.64 -5.63
CA SER A 133 -18.67 28.80 -4.82
C SER A 133 -19.66 29.13 -3.72
N ASP A 134 -20.91 28.64 -3.80
CA ASP A 134 -21.94 28.83 -2.77
C ASP A 134 -21.72 27.91 -1.56
N ASN A 135 -20.85 26.90 -1.65
CA ASN A 135 -20.47 26.08 -0.50
C ASN A 135 -19.90 26.92 0.65
N GLY A 136 -20.34 26.69 1.87
CA GLY A 136 -19.77 27.28 3.08
C GLY A 136 -20.80 27.84 4.06
N LEU A 137 -20.30 28.67 4.97
CA LEU A 137 -21.10 29.26 6.04
C LEU A 137 -21.86 30.51 5.58
N TYR A 138 -23.08 30.64 6.10
CA TYR A 138 -23.94 31.79 5.95
C TYR A 138 -24.40 32.25 7.34
N THR A 139 -24.77 33.53 7.41
CA THR A 139 -25.39 34.12 8.58
C THR A 139 -26.71 34.77 8.16
N CYS A 140 -27.78 34.44 8.87
CA CYS A 140 -29.06 35.12 8.76
C CYS A 140 -29.19 36.15 9.89
N PHE A 141 -29.70 37.32 9.56
CA PHE A 141 -29.76 38.48 10.43
C PHE A 141 -31.16 39.07 10.38
N PHE A 142 -31.75 39.33 11.55
CA PHE A 142 -33.08 39.89 11.70
C PHE A 142 -32.99 41.14 12.56
N ARG A 143 -33.53 42.26 12.08
CA ARG A 143 -33.55 43.54 12.81
C ARG A 143 -34.94 44.12 12.90
N LYS A 144 -35.30 44.56 14.11
CA LYS A 144 -36.51 45.34 14.39
C LYS A 144 -36.16 46.58 15.22
N GLY A 145 -36.26 47.75 14.59
CA GLY A 145 -35.81 49.00 15.20
C GLY A 145 -34.31 48.96 15.52
N GLY A 146 -33.95 49.23 16.78
CA GLY A 146 -32.57 49.20 17.24
C GLY A 146 -32.04 47.83 17.71
N PHE A 147 -32.90 46.80 17.74
CA PHE A 147 -32.53 45.46 18.21
C PHE A 147 -32.36 44.50 17.03
N TYR A 148 -31.34 43.64 17.10
CA TYR A 148 -31.05 42.64 16.08
C TYR A 148 -30.49 41.38 16.72
N GLU A 149 -30.66 40.26 16.01
CA GLU A 149 -30.04 38.97 16.34
C GLU A 149 -29.64 38.27 15.04
N GLU A 150 -28.76 37.28 15.15
CA GLU A 150 -28.25 36.51 14.03
C GLU A 150 -28.04 35.03 14.37
N ALA A 151 -28.08 34.18 13.34
CA ALA A 151 -27.70 32.77 13.47
C ALA A 151 -26.87 32.33 12.27
N SER A 152 -25.97 31.38 12.52
CA SER A 152 -25.15 30.78 11.46
C SER A 152 -25.77 29.48 10.96
N LEU A 153 -25.58 29.20 9.67
CA LEU A 153 -25.99 27.96 9.02
C LEU A 153 -24.97 27.55 7.95
N GLU A 154 -24.79 26.25 7.75
CA GLU A 154 -23.82 25.71 6.80
C GLU A 154 -24.54 25.16 5.57
N LEU A 155 -24.09 25.58 4.37
CA LEU A 155 -24.51 25.00 3.09
C LEU A 155 -23.38 24.11 2.56
N LYS A 156 -23.66 22.81 2.43
CA LYS A 156 -22.79 21.84 1.77
C LYS A 156 -23.27 21.58 0.36
N VAL A 157 -22.50 22.04 -0.61
CA VAL A 157 -22.79 21.81 -2.02
C VAL A 157 -22.15 20.50 -2.44
N ALA A 158 -22.89 19.70 -3.21
CA ALA A 158 -22.40 18.45 -3.76
C ALA A 158 -22.90 18.22 -5.19
N GLY A 159 -22.08 17.58 -6.01
CA GLY A 159 -22.44 17.12 -7.34
C GLY A 159 -21.75 15.81 -7.67
N VAL A 160 -22.48 14.96 -8.38
CA VAL A 160 -21.99 13.67 -8.86
C VAL A 160 -21.53 13.83 -10.29
N GLY A 161 -20.25 13.53 -10.51
CA GLY A 161 -19.60 13.69 -11.80
C GLY A 161 -19.89 12.56 -12.78
N SER A 162 -19.03 12.45 -13.78
CA SER A 162 -19.09 11.40 -14.79
C SER A 162 -18.89 10.01 -14.15
N ALA A 163 -19.42 8.97 -14.81
CA ALA A 163 -19.02 7.61 -14.47
C ALA A 163 -17.50 7.44 -14.68
N PRO A 164 -16.82 6.63 -13.85
CA PRO A 164 -15.41 6.37 -14.03
C PRO A 164 -15.15 5.66 -15.36
N GLN A 165 -14.11 6.08 -16.05
CA GLN A 165 -13.57 5.42 -17.24
C GLN A 165 -12.31 4.68 -16.85
N VAL A 166 -12.25 3.38 -17.16
CA VAL A 166 -11.12 2.53 -16.82
C VAL A 166 -10.42 2.10 -18.10
N ARG A 167 -9.09 2.25 -18.15
CA ARG A 167 -8.25 1.94 -19.31
C ARG A 167 -6.99 1.21 -18.90
N ILE A 168 -6.55 0.25 -19.72
CA ILE A 168 -5.26 -0.42 -19.57
C ILE A 168 -4.21 0.45 -20.26
N THR A 169 -3.19 0.88 -19.53
CA THR A 169 -2.13 1.77 -20.08
C THR A 169 -0.91 1.00 -20.56
N GLY A 170 -0.65 -0.19 -20.02
CA GLY A 170 0.44 -1.04 -20.48
C GLY A 170 0.98 -1.99 -19.41
N PRO A 171 1.93 -2.85 -19.79
CA PRO A 171 2.66 -3.68 -18.84
C PRO A 171 3.61 -2.84 -17.99
N GLU A 172 3.76 -3.22 -16.72
CA GLU A 172 4.76 -2.72 -15.78
C GLU A 172 5.75 -3.87 -15.44
N GLU A 173 6.83 -3.61 -14.70
CA GLU A 173 7.86 -4.63 -14.39
C GLU A 173 7.29 -5.93 -13.78
N ASP A 174 6.22 -5.82 -12.97
CA ASP A 174 5.64 -6.93 -12.20
C ASP A 174 4.12 -7.06 -12.34
N GLY A 175 3.50 -6.43 -13.35
CA GLY A 175 2.05 -6.49 -13.51
C GLY A 175 1.51 -5.68 -14.69
N VAL A 176 0.22 -5.39 -14.66
CA VAL A 176 -0.48 -4.59 -15.66
C VAL A 176 -1.00 -3.31 -15.03
N ARG A 177 -0.62 -2.17 -15.61
CA ARG A 177 -1.08 -0.85 -15.16
C ARG A 177 -2.45 -0.54 -15.75
N VAL A 178 -3.41 -0.28 -14.86
CA VAL A 178 -4.75 0.20 -15.19
C VAL A 178 -4.98 1.57 -14.56
N VAL A 179 -5.69 2.43 -15.28
CA VAL A 179 -5.96 3.81 -14.86
C VAL A 179 -7.45 4.07 -14.89
N CYS A 180 -7.97 4.65 -13.81
CA CYS A 180 -9.34 5.09 -13.66
C CYS A 180 -9.39 6.62 -13.67
N THR A 181 -10.20 7.20 -14.55
CA THR A 181 -10.41 8.65 -14.65
C THR A 181 -11.88 9.00 -14.48
N ALA A 182 -12.19 10.04 -13.70
CA ALA A 182 -13.54 10.59 -13.58
C ALA A 182 -13.47 12.11 -13.37
N SER A 183 -14.48 12.86 -13.82
CA SER A 183 -14.48 14.33 -13.78
C SER A 183 -15.83 14.89 -13.36
N GLY A 184 -15.86 16.17 -12.94
CA GLY A 184 -17.10 16.87 -12.61
C GLY A 184 -17.65 16.56 -11.22
N TRP A 185 -16.81 16.15 -10.26
CA TRP A 185 -17.23 15.80 -8.90
C TRP A 185 -17.08 16.98 -7.94
N PHE A 186 -18.01 17.15 -7.01
CA PHE A 186 -17.84 18.10 -5.90
C PHE A 186 -18.56 17.59 -4.64
N PRO A 187 -17.97 17.70 -3.44
CA PRO A 187 -16.58 18.06 -3.16
C PRO A 187 -15.60 16.99 -3.68
N LYS A 188 -14.33 17.06 -3.29
CA LYS A 188 -13.30 16.07 -3.65
C LYS A 188 -13.83 14.64 -3.37
N PRO A 189 -13.95 13.77 -4.39
CA PRO A 189 -14.53 12.45 -4.21
C PRO A 189 -13.53 11.48 -3.58
N GLN A 190 -14.03 10.39 -3.00
CA GLN A 190 -13.20 9.26 -2.59
C GLN A 190 -13.15 8.24 -3.72
N VAL A 191 -11.94 7.77 -4.04
CA VAL A 191 -11.73 6.77 -5.10
C VAL A 191 -11.14 5.51 -4.48
N GLN A 192 -11.70 4.35 -4.82
CA GLN A 192 -11.23 3.06 -4.31
C GLN A 192 -11.20 2.02 -5.42
N TRP A 193 -10.15 1.21 -5.43
CA TRP A 193 -10.08 0.00 -6.25
C TRP A 193 -10.51 -1.19 -5.42
N ARG A 194 -11.36 -2.05 -5.99
CA ARG A 194 -11.85 -3.28 -5.37
C ARG A 194 -11.65 -4.46 -6.29
N ASP A 195 -11.35 -5.63 -5.72
CA ASP A 195 -11.39 -6.90 -6.43
C ASP A 195 -12.83 -7.46 -6.53
N LEU A 196 -12.96 -8.69 -7.05
CA LEU A 196 -14.23 -9.43 -7.10
C LEU A 196 -14.78 -9.80 -5.71
N SER A 197 -13.93 -9.91 -4.69
CA SER A 197 -14.33 -10.25 -3.32
C SER A 197 -14.75 -9.04 -2.49
N GLY A 198 -14.50 -7.82 -3.00
CA GLY A 198 -14.75 -6.55 -2.35
C GLY A 198 -13.56 -6.03 -1.53
N GLU A 199 -12.44 -6.76 -1.51
CA GLU A 199 -11.18 -6.36 -0.88
C GLU A 199 -10.56 -5.18 -1.63
N LYS A 200 -9.97 -4.27 -0.85
CA LYS A 200 -9.45 -3.00 -1.39
C LYS A 200 -8.03 -3.18 -1.89
N PHE A 201 -7.75 -2.69 -3.09
CA PHE A 201 -6.38 -2.54 -3.55
C PHE A 201 -5.80 -1.18 -3.14
N PRO A 202 -4.52 -1.13 -2.71
CA PRO A 202 -3.81 0.13 -2.60
C PRO A 202 -3.60 0.73 -4.00
N ALA A 203 -3.93 2.01 -4.16
CA ALA A 203 -3.64 2.72 -5.40
C ALA A 203 -2.11 2.82 -5.59
N PHE A 204 -1.65 2.63 -6.83
CA PHE A 204 -0.26 2.84 -7.21
C PHE A 204 0.08 4.33 -7.24
N SER A 205 -0.82 5.15 -7.79
CA SER A 205 -0.72 6.61 -7.80
C SER A 205 -2.11 7.22 -7.84
N GLU A 206 -2.25 8.41 -7.25
CA GLU A 206 -3.51 9.14 -7.18
C GLU A 206 -3.24 10.63 -7.43
N ALA A 207 -3.91 11.18 -8.43
CA ALA A 207 -3.86 12.59 -8.80
C ALA A 207 -5.26 13.18 -8.77
N HIS A 208 -5.36 14.39 -8.22
CA HIS A 208 -6.57 15.20 -8.19
C HIS A 208 -6.27 16.54 -8.82
N SER A 209 -7.16 17.00 -9.69
CA SER A 209 -7.11 18.31 -10.31
C SER A 209 -8.48 18.96 -10.20
N GLN A 210 -8.51 20.29 -10.30
CA GLN A 210 -9.74 21.07 -10.22
C GLN A 210 -9.85 21.95 -11.46
N ASP A 211 -11.04 22.01 -12.06
CA ASP A 211 -11.31 22.90 -13.20
C ASP A 211 -11.60 24.36 -12.75
N ALA A 212 -11.86 25.23 -13.72
CA ALA A 212 -12.13 26.65 -13.48
C ALA A 212 -13.44 26.86 -12.70
N GLU A 213 -14.39 25.93 -12.83
CA GLU A 213 -15.68 25.92 -12.16
C GLU A 213 -15.60 25.36 -10.72
N GLY A 214 -14.46 24.77 -10.36
CA GLY A 214 -14.20 24.24 -9.03
C GLY A 214 -14.52 22.76 -8.85
N LEU A 215 -14.82 22.03 -9.93
CA LEU A 215 -15.12 20.61 -9.91
C LEU A 215 -13.83 19.78 -9.97
N PHE A 216 -13.85 18.65 -9.28
CA PHE A 216 -12.73 17.73 -9.19
C PHE A 216 -12.73 16.73 -10.34
N SER A 217 -11.53 16.52 -10.88
CA SER A 217 -11.18 15.41 -11.75
C SER A 217 -10.11 14.56 -11.10
N VAL A 218 -10.29 13.25 -11.17
CA VAL A 218 -9.44 12.25 -10.52
C VAL A 218 -8.81 11.36 -11.56
N GLU A 219 -7.54 11.01 -11.34
CA GLU A 219 -6.83 9.98 -12.07
C GLU A 219 -6.14 9.06 -11.06
N VAL A 220 -6.56 7.80 -11.01
CA VAL A 220 -6.05 6.82 -10.04
C VAL A 220 -5.56 5.59 -10.78
N ALA A 221 -4.30 5.23 -10.56
CA ALA A 221 -3.67 4.07 -11.17
C ALA A 221 -3.59 2.90 -10.18
N LEU A 222 -3.69 1.68 -10.71
CA LEU A 222 -3.47 0.42 -10.02
C LEU A 222 -2.53 -0.45 -10.87
N VAL A 223 -1.62 -1.18 -10.22
CA VAL A 223 -0.82 -2.22 -10.88
C VAL A 223 -1.32 -3.57 -10.39
N VAL A 224 -1.93 -4.34 -11.29
CA VAL A 224 -2.45 -5.67 -10.99
C VAL A 224 -1.36 -6.69 -11.30
N ARG A 225 -0.91 -7.42 -10.28
CA ARG A 225 0.19 -8.38 -10.36
C ARG A 225 -0.28 -9.82 -10.53
N ASP A 226 -1.41 -10.14 -9.92
CA ASP A 226 -1.99 -11.49 -9.91
C ASP A 226 -3.00 -11.63 -11.06
N SER A 227 -2.73 -12.55 -11.99
CA SER A 227 -3.61 -12.82 -13.12
C SER A 227 -4.93 -13.47 -12.69
N SER A 228 -5.00 -14.03 -11.48
CA SER A 228 -6.22 -14.59 -10.91
C SER A 228 -7.18 -13.53 -10.33
N ALA A 229 -6.75 -12.26 -10.24
CA ALA A 229 -7.58 -11.16 -9.75
C ALA A 229 -8.86 -10.95 -10.58
N GLY A 230 -8.87 -11.39 -11.85
CA GLY A 230 -10.05 -11.35 -12.71
C GLY A 230 -10.50 -9.93 -13.04
N ASN A 231 -11.66 -9.52 -12.48
CA ASN A 231 -12.18 -8.16 -12.67
C ASN A 231 -11.73 -7.25 -11.54
N VAL A 232 -11.22 -6.08 -11.89
CA VAL A 232 -10.95 -5.00 -10.94
C VAL A 232 -11.95 -3.88 -11.15
N THR A 233 -12.50 -3.37 -10.05
CA THR A 233 -13.54 -2.34 -10.05
C THR A 233 -12.99 -1.05 -9.47
N CYS A 234 -13.04 0.04 -10.24
CA CYS A 234 -12.82 1.37 -9.71
C CYS A 234 -14.15 1.96 -9.27
N SER A 235 -14.24 2.44 -8.03
CA SER A 235 -15.41 3.12 -7.51
C SER A 235 -15.08 4.54 -7.04
N VAL A 236 -15.96 5.48 -7.38
CA VAL A 236 -15.86 6.90 -7.06
C VAL A 236 -17.09 7.29 -6.25
N LEU A 237 -16.87 7.75 -5.02
CA LEU A 237 -17.90 8.02 -4.02
C LEU A 237 -17.96 9.52 -3.68
N ASN A 238 -19.18 10.07 -3.71
CA ASN A 238 -19.50 11.35 -3.10
C ASN A 238 -20.00 11.13 -1.67
N THR A 239 -19.23 11.54 -0.67
CA THR A 239 -19.55 11.31 0.75
C THR A 239 -20.63 12.23 1.29
N VAL A 240 -20.95 13.33 0.61
CA VAL A 240 -22.02 14.26 1.03
C VAL A 240 -23.38 13.76 0.57
N LEU A 241 -23.45 13.19 -0.63
CA LEU A 241 -24.68 12.63 -1.19
C LEU A 241 -24.84 11.11 -0.95
N ASP A 242 -23.79 10.46 -0.44
CA ASP A 242 -23.68 9.00 -0.33
C ASP A 242 -23.98 8.27 -1.65
N GLN A 243 -23.44 8.81 -2.75
CA GLN A 243 -23.63 8.29 -4.11
C GLN A 243 -22.32 7.80 -4.71
N GLU A 244 -22.29 6.54 -5.13
CA GLU A 244 -21.15 5.86 -5.73
C GLU A 244 -21.39 5.61 -7.23
N LYS A 245 -20.37 5.84 -8.07
CA LYS A 245 -20.32 5.36 -9.45
C LYS A 245 -19.10 4.46 -9.60
N ALA A 246 -19.30 3.29 -10.21
CA ALA A 246 -18.24 2.30 -10.37
C ALA A 246 -18.14 1.78 -11.80
N MET A 247 -16.94 1.33 -12.18
CA MET A 247 -16.66 0.69 -13.46
C MET A 247 -15.69 -0.47 -13.22
N ALA A 248 -16.05 -1.63 -13.76
CA ALA A 248 -15.22 -2.83 -13.71
C ALA A 248 -14.51 -3.04 -15.05
N ILE A 249 -13.28 -3.54 -14.99
CA ILE A 249 -12.53 -3.98 -16.17
C ILE A 249 -11.99 -5.39 -15.94
N PHE A 250 -12.07 -6.22 -16.98
CA PHE A 250 -11.41 -7.52 -17.02
C PHE A 250 -10.02 -7.35 -17.65
N ILE A 251 -8.99 -7.92 -17.01
CA ILE A 251 -7.63 -7.91 -17.53
C ILE A 251 -7.31 -9.32 -18.05
N PRO A 252 -7.20 -9.52 -19.38
CA PRO A 252 -6.88 -10.82 -19.92
C PRO A 252 -5.47 -11.31 -19.50
N GLU A 253 -5.34 -12.61 -19.21
CA GLU A 253 -4.06 -13.23 -18.83
C GLU A 253 -2.87 -12.93 -19.77
N PRO A 254 -3.03 -12.79 -21.11
CA PRO A 254 -1.92 -12.47 -22.00
C PRO A 254 -1.20 -11.14 -21.72
N PHE A 255 -1.82 -10.21 -20.98
CA PHE A 255 -1.20 -8.93 -20.62
C PHE A 255 -0.19 -9.04 -19.47
N PHE A 256 -0.23 -10.12 -18.68
CA PHE A 256 0.67 -10.32 -17.55
C PHE A 256 2.04 -10.81 -18.04
N PRO A 257 3.15 -10.33 -17.45
CA PRO A 257 4.49 -10.79 -17.81
C PRO A 257 4.61 -12.29 -17.50
N GLN A 258 4.60 -13.13 -18.54
CA GLN A 258 4.79 -14.56 -18.39
C GLN A 258 6.25 -14.87 -18.06
N ALA A 259 6.46 -15.74 -17.07
CA ALA A 259 7.78 -16.30 -16.81
C ALA A 259 8.28 -16.99 -18.08
N SER A 260 9.31 -16.42 -18.71
CA SER A 260 9.77 -16.90 -20.01
C SER A 260 10.26 -18.36 -19.92
N PRO A 261 9.64 -19.31 -20.64
CA PRO A 261 9.99 -20.74 -20.56
C PRO A 261 11.45 -21.02 -20.89
N TRP A 262 12.07 -20.18 -21.73
CA TRP A 262 13.46 -20.34 -22.11
C TRP A 262 14.43 -20.17 -20.94
N LYS A 263 14.09 -19.38 -19.90
CA LYS A 263 14.99 -19.23 -18.73
C LYS A 263 15.10 -20.53 -17.94
N LEU A 264 13.99 -21.24 -17.76
CA LEU A 264 13.98 -22.55 -17.12
C LEU A 264 14.70 -23.59 -17.98
N ALA A 265 14.41 -23.61 -19.29
CA ALA A 265 15.08 -24.50 -20.24
C ALA A 265 16.59 -24.23 -20.32
N PHE A 266 17.01 -22.96 -20.25
CA PHE A 266 18.41 -22.56 -20.26
C PHE A 266 19.13 -23.05 -19.01
N LEU A 267 18.54 -22.86 -17.82
CA LEU A 267 19.09 -23.38 -16.56
C LEU A 267 19.26 -24.90 -16.58
N VAL A 268 18.25 -25.64 -17.08
CA VAL A 268 18.32 -27.11 -17.19
C VAL A 268 19.35 -27.55 -18.23
N SER A 269 19.42 -26.86 -19.38
CA SER A 269 20.41 -27.18 -20.42
C SER A 269 21.85 -26.96 -19.92
N LEU A 270 22.08 -25.88 -19.16
CA LEU A 270 23.38 -25.55 -18.59
C LEU A 270 23.83 -26.60 -17.56
N THR A 271 22.92 -27.06 -16.69
CA THR A 271 23.24 -28.09 -15.69
C THR A 271 23.55 -29.43 -16.34
N VAL A 272 22.80 -29.83 -17.37
CA VAL A 272 23.07 -31.05 -18.15
C VAL A 272 24.43 -30.95 -18.86
N LEU A 273 24.73 -29.82 -19.50
CA LEU A 273 25.99 -29.63 -20.21
C LEU A 273 27.19 -29.69 -19.25
N MET A 274 27.07 -29.06 -18.07
CA MET A 274 28.10 -29.14 -17.03
C MET A 274 28.30 -30.57 -16.52
N ALA A 275 27.22 -31.33 -16.30
CA ALA A 275 27.31 -32.72 -15.89
C ALA A 275 28.00 -33.60 -16.96
N LEU A 276 27.71 -33.36 -18.25
CA LEU A 276 28.35 -34.07 -19.36
C LEU A 276 29.84 -33.73 -19.46
N LEU A 277 30.21 -32.45 -19.31
CA LEU A 277 31.62 -32.02 -19.32
C LEU A 277 32.40 -32.61 -18.13
N LEU A 278 31.80 -32.62 -16.93
CA LEU A 278 32.40 -33.27 -15.76
C LEU A 278 32.53 -34.78 -15.96
N GLY A 279 31.51 -35.43 -16.53
CA GLY A 279 31.53 -36.87 -16.85
C GLY A 279 32.59 -37.23 -17.89
N ALA A 280 32.68 -36.45 -18.98
CA ALA A 280 33.69 -36.64 -20.01
C ALA A 280 35.11 -36.34 -19.48
N GLY A 281 35.27 -35.28 -18.68
CA GLY A 281 36.51 -34.96 -17.98
C GLY A 281 36.94 -36.09 -17.05
N TYR A 282 36.02 -36.64 -16.27
CA TYR A 282 36.28 -37.80 -15.41
C TYR A 282 36.66 -39.05 -16.21
N TYR A 283 35.97 -39.34 -17.32
CA TYR A 283 36.27 -40.49 -18.18
C TYR A 283 37.67 -40.40 -18.80
N THR A 284 37.98 -39.25 -19.42
CA THR A 284 39.29 -38.98 -20.03
C THR A 284 40.41 -38.97 -19.00
N TRP A 285 40.19 -38.38 -17.82
CA TRP A 285 41.14 -38.43 -16.70
C TRP A 285 41.40 -39.86 -16.24
N ARG A 286 40.34 -40.66 -16.07
CA ARG A 286 40.45 -42.08 -15.67
C ARG A 286 41.23 -42.91 -16.69
N GLU A 287 40.98 -42.70 -17.99
CA GLU A 287 41.70 -43.40 -19.05
C GLU A 287 43.18 -43.02 -19.09
N HIS A 288 43.48 -41.72 -19.00
CA HIS A 288 44.85 -41.22 -19.00
C HIS A 288 45.64 -41.70 -17.78
N PHE A 289 45.02 -41.69 -16.59
CA PHE A 289 45.64 -42.18 -15.37
C PHE A 289 45.86 -43.71 -15.42
N GLY A 290 44.90 -44.45 -16.00
CA GLY A 290 45.05 -45.89 -16.27
C GLY A 290 46.24 -46.20 -17.19
N LYS A 291 46.41 -45.44 -18.29
CA LYS A 291 47.56 -45.59 -19.20
C LYS A 291 48.89 -45.31 -18.52
N LEU A 292 48.97 -44.28 -17.67
CA LEU A 292 50.17 -43.96 -16.87
C LEU A 292 50.55 -45.11 -15.94
N LEU A 293 49.59 -45.66 -15.20
CA LEU A 293 49.83 -46.80 -14.30
C LEU A 293 50.32 -48.05 -15.05
N VAL A 294 49.73 -48.31 -16.23
CA VAL A 294 50.16 -49.44 -17.09
C VAL A 294 51.56 -49.22 -17.66
N MET A 295 51.90 -47.99 -18.07
CA MET A 295 53.24 -47.65 -18.57
C MET A 295 54.30 -47.83 -17.48
N GLN A 296 54.03 -47.33 -16.28
CA GLN A 296 54.93 -47.51 -15.13
C GLN A 296 55.06 -49.00 -14.77
N GLY A 297 53.96 -49.77 -14.83
CA GLY A 297 54.00 -51.22 -14.67
C GLY A 297 54.85 -51.93 -15.73
N LYS A 298 54.80 -51.51 -17.00
CA LYS A 298 55.63 -52.06 -18.08
C LYS A 298 57.10 -51.72 -17.93
N GLU A 299 57.44 -50.52 -17.46
CA GLU A 299 58.83 -50.14 -17.15
C GLU A 299 59.37 -50.96 -15.98
N ASN A 300 58.61 -51.08 -14.90
CA ASN A 300 58.96 -51.93 -13.76
C ASN A 300 59.17 -53.39 -14.19
N LEU A 301 58.28 -53.93 -15.04
CA LEU A 301 58.42 -55.30 -15.55
C LEU A 301 59.65 -55.46 -16.46
N ARG A 302 60.00 -54.45 -17.26
CA ARG A 302 61.24 -54.46 -18.07
C ARG A 302 62.47 -54.49 -17.18
N LEU A 303 62.52 -53.64 -16.16
CA LEU A 303 63.63 -53.61 -15.20
C LEU A 303 63.80 -54.96 -14.48
N VAL A 304 62.69 -55.58 -14.07
CA VAL A 304 62.73 -56.92 -13.45
C VAL A 304 63.23 -57.98 -14.43
N LYS A 305 62.80 -57.96 -15.69
CA LYS A 305 63.29 -58.88 -16.72
C LYS A 305 64.78 -58.70 -17.03
N GLU A 306 65.24 -57.44 -17.08
CA GLU A 306 66.66 -57.12 -17.28
C GLU A 306 67.51 -57.68 -16.13
N GLN A 307 67.04 -57.54 -14.90
CA GLN A 307 67.67 -58.12 -13.71
C GLN A 307 67.71 -59.64 -13.78
N ASP A 308 66.58 -60.29 -14.08
CA ASP A 308 66.50 -61.76 -14.23
C ASP A 308 67.43 -62.29 -15.33
N TRP A 309 67.54 -61.59 -16.47
CA TRP A 309 68.49 -61.94 -17.52
C TRP A 309 69.93 -61.86 -17.05
N ARG A 310 70.31 -60.78 -16.34
CA ARG A 310 71.67 -60.65 -15.79
C ARG A 310 71.98 -61.74 -14.77
N THR A 311 71.04 -62.06 -13.87
CA THR A 311 71.21 -63.16 -12.91
C THR A 311 71.37 -64.50 -13.62
N LYS A 312 70.61 -64.76 -14.69
CA LYS A 312 70.77 -65.99 -15.49
C LYS A 312 72.14 -66.06 -16.18
N GLU A 313 72.62 -64.96 -16.71
CA GLU A 313 73.92 -64.88 -17.39
C GLU A 313 75.08 -65.12 -16.39
N GLU A 314 74.99 -64.54 -15.19
CA GLU A 314 75.92 -64.81 -14.08
C GLU A 314 75.89 -66.30 -13.68
N VAL A 315 74.71 -66.88 -13.47
CA VAL A 315 74.56 -68.32 -13.14
C VAL A 315 75.11 -69.22 -14.25
N LEU A 316 74.93 -68.85 -15.52
CA LEU A 316 75.44 -69.62 -16.65
C LEU A 316 76.97 -69.60 -16.70
N LYS A 317 77.57 -68.44 -16.42
CA LYS A 317 79.02 -68.27 -16.36
C LYS A 317 79.63 -69.07 -15.22
N ASP A 318 79.05 -69.01 -14.02
CA ASP A 318 79.47 -69.83 -12.88
C ASP A 318 79.35 -71.34 -13.19
N THR A 319 78.29 -71.73 -13.91
CA THR A 319 78.09 -73.14 -14.31
C THR A 319 79.17 -73.61 -15.28
N ASP A 320 79.56 -72.78 -16.25
CA ASP A 320 80.62 -73.09 -17.20
C ASP A 320 82.00 -73.13 -16.51
N GLU A 321 82.26 -72.21 -15.58
CA GLU A 321 83.46 -72.19 -14.75
C GLU A 321 83.55 -73.46 -13.89
N LEU A 322 82.47 -73.86 -13.21
CA LEU A 322 82.38 -75.13 -12.48
C LEU A 322 82.60 -76.35 -13.40
N ARG A 323 82.10 -76.29 -14.64
CA ARG A 323 82.22 -77.38 -15.61
C ARG A 323 83.65 -77.53 -16.13
N THR A 324 84.33 -76.42 -16.37
CA THR A 324 85.75 -76.41 -16.74
C THR A 324 86.63 -76.87 -15.59
N GLU A 325 86.34 -76.46 -14.35
CA GLU A 325 87.03 -76.95 -13.16
C GLU A 325 86.82 -78.46 -12.97
N LEU A 326 85.58 -78.95 -13.14
CA LEU A 326 85.27 -80.38 -13.09
C LEU A 326 86.02 -81.15 -14.19
N GLY A 327 86.09 -80.62 -15.40
CA GLY A 327 86.84 -81.18 -16.52
C GLY A 327 88.33 -81.28 -16.22
N TRP A 328 88.92 -80.20 -15.67
CA TRP A 328 90.31 -80.17 -15.25
C TRP A 328 90.58 -81.20 -14.16
N ARG A 329 89.74 -81.27 -13.11
CA ARG A 329 89.85 -82.28 -12.04
C ARG A 329 89.78 -83.70 -12.58
N LYS A 330 88.85 -84.00 -13.49
CA LYS A 330 88.75 -85.31 -14.15
C LYS A 330 90.02 -85.65 -14.94
N SER A 331 90.59 -84.70 -15.67
CA SER A 331 91.82 -84.90 -16.46
C SER A 331 93.04 -85.18 -15.58
N ALA A 332 93.19 -84.44 -14.47
CA ALA A 332 94.23 -84.66 -13.48
C ALA A 332 94.09 -86.04 -12.81
N TYR A 333 92.86 -86.44 -12.47
CA TYR A 333 92.57 -87.76 -11.90
C TYR A 333 92.90 -88.90 -12.88
N LEU A 334 92.54 -88.77 -14.16
CA LEU A 334 92.85 -89.75 -15.21
C LEU A 334 94.37 -89.86 -15.47
N ALA A 335 95.10 -88.75 -15.44
CA ALA A 335 96.55 -88.74 -15.56
C ALA A 335 97.24 -89.43 -14.37
N ALA A 336 96.77 -89.18 -13.14
CA ALA A 336 97.24 -89.88 -11.95
C ALA A 336 96.91 -91.39 -12.00
N TRP A 337 95.72 -91.74 -12.46
CA TRP A 337 95.29 -93.14 -12.62
C TRP A 337 96.13 -93.90 -13.66
N ARG A 338 96.46 -93.27 -14.82
CA ARG A 338 97.39 -93.85 -15.81
C ARG A 338 98.80 -94.04 -15.25
N LYS A 339 99.31 -93.09 -14.44
CA LYS A 339 100.60 -93.26 -13.73
C LYS A 339 100.54 -94.42 -12.73
N ALA A 340 99.43 -94.62 -12.03
CA ALA A 340 99.26 -95.73 -11.10
C ALA A 340 99.24 -97.09 -11.81
N GLN A 341 98.63 -97.20 -13.00
CA GLN A 341 98.71 -98.42 -13.82
C GLN A 341 100.15 -98.70 -14.29
N LEU A 342 100.87 -97.68 -14.75
CA LEU A 342 102.30 -97.81 -15.08
C LEU A 342 103.14 -98.25 -13.86
N TYR A 343 102.83 -97.77 -12.66
CA TYR A 343 103.49 -98.19 -11.41
C TYR A 343 103.12 -99.61 -10.98
N ALA A 344 101.95 -100.11 -11.38
CA ALA A 344 101.51 -101.48 -11.13
C ALA A 344 102.15 -102.47 -12.12
N ASP A 345 102.32 -102.09 -13.38
CA ASP A 345 102.99 -102.90 -14.41
C ASP A 345 104.52 -102.91 -14.22
N TRP A 346 105.15 -101.78 -13.87
CA TRP A 346 106.58 -101.73 -13.49
C TRP A 346 106.90 -102.68 -12.32
N ARG A 347 105.95 -102.88 -11.39
CA ARG A 347 106.14 -103.77 -10.24
C ARG A 347 106.09 -105.25 -10.61
N LYS A 348 105.48 -105.63 -11.75
CA LYS A 348 105.40 -107.03 -12.21
C LYS A 348 106.65 -107.49 -12.96
N GLU A 349 107.41 -106.58 -13.58
CA GLU A 349 108.63 -106.95 -14.34
C GLU A 349 109.88 -107.17 -13.48
N LYS A 350 109.93 -106.67 -12.23
CA LYS A 350 111.16 -106.73 -11.41
C LYS A 350 111.23 -107.81 -10.33
N PHE A 351 110.20 -108.62 -10.14
CA PHE A 351 110.24 -109.69 -9.15
C PHE A 351 109.54 -110.96 -9.67
N GLN A 352 110.21 -111.63 -10.62
CA GLN A 352 110.07 -113.07 -10.82
C GLN A 352 111.26 -113.80 -10.20
N ALA A 353 110.93 -114.92 -9.56
CA ALA A 353 111.76 -115.75 -8.71
C ALA A 353 112.60 -116.78 -9.49
N CYS A 354 113.81 -117.03 -9.00
CA CYS A 354 114.55 -118.31 -9.00
C CYS A 354 115.21 -118.38 -7.60
N GLU A 355 114.95 -119.41 -6.78
CA GLU A 355 115.59 -120.74 -6.79
C GLU A 355 117.13 -120.69 -6.76
#